data_AF-A0A6A3C6T0-F1
#
_entry.id   AF-A0A6A3C6T0-F1
#
_cell.length_a   1.000
_cell.length_b   1.000
_cell.length_c   1.000
_cell.angle_alpha   90.00
_cell.angle_beta   90.00
_cell.angle_gamma   90.00
#
_symmetry.space_group_name_H-M   'P 1'
#
loop_
_entity.id
_entity.type
_entity.pdbx_description
1 polymer ?
#
loop_
_entity_poly.entity_id
_entity_poly.type
_entity_poly.pdbx_seq_one_letter_code
_entity_poly.pdbx_strand_id
1 'polypeptide(L)'
;MQNFPFHDKLMRIQYTKTKSDFIAKNDGSFVPREKKKQDQKAERKRRTEEAQQSAMPNGAGSLSNGGPKAPFHHGNVNAQEQAAPNNILFVQNLPHETTSMMLQLLFEQYPGFREVRMLEAKPGIAFVEYEDEQQSCTAMQNLQGFKIAPQYPMAITFAKK
;
A
#
# COMPACT_ATOMS: atom_id res chain seq x y z
N MET A 1 22.16 -13.37 6.93
CA MET A 1 20.76 -13.52 6.46
C MET A 1 20.50 -12.88 5.08
N GLN A 2 21.53 -12.60 4.27
CA GLN A 2 21.27 -12.24 2.87
C GLN A 2 20.90 -13.50 2.08
N ASN A 3 19.95 -13.38 1.14
CA ASN A 3 19.47 -14.45 0.26
C ASN A 3 18.55 -15.50 0.90
N PHE A 4 17.92 -15.19 2.04
CA PHE A 4 16.88 -16.07 2.60
C PHE A 4 15.59 -15.99 1.75
N PRO A 5 14.98 -17.11 1.32
CA PRO A 5 13.72 -17.09 0.59
C PRO A 5 12.59 -16.55 1.48
N PHE A 6 11.92 -15.49 1.03
CA PHE A 6 10.73 -14.93 1.68
C PHE A 6 9.64 -14.75 0.63
N HIS A 7 8.57 -15.53 0.75
CA HIS A 7 7.50 -15.63 -0.25
C HIS A 7 8.04 -15.79 -1.68
N ASP A 8 8.87 -16.81 -1.87
CA ASP A 8 9.44 -17.21 -3.17
C ASP A 8 10.32 -16.14 -3.84
N LYS A 9 10.72 -15.10 -3.10
CA LYS A 9 11.67 -14.07 -3.52
C LYS A 9 12.84 -13.99 -2.55
N LEU A 10 14.04 -13.79 -3.08
CA LEU A 10 15.25 -13.69 -2.27
C LEU A 10 15.24 -12.39 -1.45
N MET A 11 15.30 -12.51 -0.12
CA MET A 11 15.37 -11.38 0.79
C MET A 11 16.73 -10.68 0.65
N ARG A 12 16.70 -9.41 0.20
CA ARG A 12 17.87 -8.54 0.14
C ARG A 12 17.82 -7.51 1.28
N ILE A 13 18.61 -7.76 2.32
CA ILE A 13 18.74 -6.85 3.46
C ILE A 13 19.72 -5.74 3.09
N GLN A 14 19.25 -4.49 3.08
CA GLN A 14 20.10 -3.29 3.01
C GLN A 14 20.14 -2.61 4.37
N TYR A 15 21.34 -2.28 4.83
CA TYR A 15 21.50 -1.49 6.04
C TYR A 15 21.16 -0.03 5.77
N THR A 16 20.38 0.56 6.66
CA THR A 16 20.17 2.00 6.66
C THR A 16 21.46 2.73 7.05
N LYS A 17 21.67 3.91 6.46
CA LYS A 17 22.82 4.78 6.78
C LYS A 17 22.61 5.59 8.06
N THR A 18 21.43 5.49 8.68
CA THR A 18 21.05 6.26 9.88
C THR A 18 20.73 5.33 11.04
N LYS A 19 20.99 5.79 12.27
CA LYS A 19 20.61 5.07 13.49
C LYS A 19 19.08 4.98 13.61
N SER A 20 18.58 3.92 14.23
CA SER A 20 17.18 3.81 14.60
C SER A 20 16.88 4.64 15.85
N ASP A 21 15.63 5.07 16.01
CA ASP A 21 15.19 5.90 17.13
C ASP A 21 15.43 5.24 18.49
N PHE A 22 15.39 3.90 18.56
CA PHE A 22 15.69 3.17 19.78
C PHE A 22 17.16 3.32 20.20
N ILE A 23 18.08 3.18 19.24
CA ILE A 23 19.51 3.40 19.47
C ILE A 23 19.77 4.88 19.80
N ALA A 24 19.12 5.80 19.08
CA ALA A 24 19.23 7.24 19.31
C ALA A 24 18.75 7.66 20.72
N LYS A 25 17.72 6.97 21.26
CA LYS A 25 17.23 7.23 22.62
C LYS A 25 18.19 6.70 23.67
N ASN A 26 18.77 5.52 23.43
CA ASN A 26 19.71 4.91 24.35
C ASN A 26 21.06 5.64 24.38
N ASP A 27 21.52 6.17 23.24
CA ASP A 27 22.77 6.92 23.14
C ASP A 27 22.62 8.43 23.44
N GLY A 28 21.40 8.87 23.80
CA GLY A 28 21.10 10.27 24.16
C GLY A 28 21.14 11.25 22.99
N SER A 29 21.31 10.77 21.75
CA SER A 29 21.33 11.61 20.54
C SER A 29 19.95 11.83 19.91
N PHE A 30 18.89 11.30 20.54
CA PHE A 30 17.53 11.44 20.05
C PHE A 30 17.06 12.88 20.11
N VAL A 31 16.84 13.47 18.93
CA VAL A 31 16.18 14.76 18.78
C VAL A 31 14.69 14.49 18.48
N PRO A 32 13.75 14.81 19.39
CA PRO A 32 12.34 14.72 19.10
C PRO A 32 11.99 15.61 17.91
N ARG A 33 11.64 15.00 16.77
CA ARG A 33 11.10 15.77 15.65
C ARG A 33 9.70 16.25 16.03
N GLU A 34 9.57 17.55 16.23
CA GLU A 34 8.27 18.19 16.39
C GLU A 34 7.36 17.82 15.20
N LYS A 35 6.14 17.35 15.49
CA LYS A 35 5.10 17.15 14.48
C LYS A 35 4.69 18.52 13.95
N LYS A 36 5.41 19.02 12.94
CA LYS A 36 4.96 20.16 12.16
C LYS A 36 3.64 19.78 11.48
N LYS A 37 2.57 20.52 11.80
CA LYS A 37 1.36 20.62 10.96
C LYS A 37 1.81 20.81 9.51
N GLN A 38 1.20 20.06 8.60
CA GLN A 38 1.64 19.83 7.22
C GLN A 38 1.71 21.09 6.33
N ASP A 39 1.38 22.28 6.81
CA ASP A 39 1.19 23.47 5.97
C ASP A 39 2.48 24.23 5.59
N GLN A 40 3.61 24.04 6.29
CA GLN A 40 4.85 24.81 6.01
C GLN A 40 5.84 24.15 5.03
N LYS A 41 5.55 22.95 4.49
CA LYS A 41 6.47 22.26 3.57
C LYS A 41 6.36 22.76 2.11
N ALA A 42 5.25 23.42 1.75
CA ALA A 42 5.04 23.95 0.41
C ALA A 42 5.80 25.27 0.16
N GLU A 43 5.89 26.16 1.16
CA GLU A 43 6.46 27.49 0.97
C GLU A 43 8.01 27.50 0.92
N ARG A 44 8.66 26.65 1.71
CA ARG A 44 10.12 26.49 1.68
C ARG A 44 10.66 25.88 0.38
N LYS A 45 9.80 25.24 -0.42
CA LYS A 45 10.20 24.66 -1.71
C LYS A 45 10.25 25.72 -2.83
N ARG A 46 9.47 26.80 -2.73
CA ARG A 46 9.48 27.91 -3.71
C ARG A 46 10.68 28.86 -3.56
N ARG A 47 11.18 29.11 -2.35
CA ARG A 47 12.33 30.01 -2.13
C ARG A 47 13.71 29.42 -2.48
N THR A 48 13.83 28.10 -2.64
CA THR A 48 15.12 27.47 -2.99
C THR A 48 15.33 27.39 -4.52
N GLU A 49 14.27 27.48 -5.32
CA GLU A 49 14.37 27.43 -6.79
C GLU A 49 14.86 28.74 -7.42
N GLU A 50 14.66 29.91 -6.79
CA GLU A 50 15.09 31.22 -7.34
C GLU A 50 16.56 31.56 -7.08
N ALA A 51 17.23 30.91 -6.13
CA ALA A 51 18.60 31.26 -5.72
C ALA A 51 19.71 30.53 -6.49
N GLN A 52 19.37 29.69 -7.48
CA GLN A 52 20.32 28.77 -8.10
C GLN A 52 20.58 29.03 -9.60
N GLN A 53 20.24 30.22 -10.10
CA GLN A 53 20.39 30.58 -11.52
C GLN A 53 21.61 31.46 -11.87
N SER A 54 22.56 31.67 -10.96
CA SER A 54 23.78 32.44 -11.26
C SER A 54 25.04 31.80 -10.66
N ALA A 55 25.65 30.88 -11.41
CA ALA A 55 27.11 30.76 -11.60
C ALA A 55 27.49 29.39 -12.18
N MET A 56 27.74 29.35 -13.49
CA MET A 56 28.76 28.50 -14.11
C MET A 56 30.02 29.38 -14.31
N PRO A 57 31.28 28.86 -14.29
CA PRO A 57 31.77 28.04 -15.41
C PRO A 57 32.78 26.89 -15.11
N ASN A 58 32.61 25.83 -15.91
CA ASN A 58 33.55 24.96 -16.64
C ASN A 58 34.94 24.57 -16.12
N GLY A 59 35.20 23.26 -16.15
CA GLY A 59 36.52 22.64 -16.35
C GLY A 59 36.38 21.11 -16.54
N ALA A 60 36.58 20.63 -17.77
CA ALA A 60 36.18 19.32 -18.29
C ALA A 60 37.09 18.13 -17.91
N GLY A 61 36.52 16.92 -17.89
CA GLY A 61 37.24 15.64 -17.78
C GLY A 61 36.34 14.44 -18.07
N SER A 62 36.22 14.09 -19.35
CA SER A 62 35.43 13.01 -19.94
C SER A 62 35.79 11.60 -19.44
N LEU A 63 34.80 10.70 -19.29
CA LEU A 63 34.68 9.45 -20.06
C LEU A 63 33.55 8.53 -19.57
N SER A 64 32.57 8.31 -20.47
CA SER A 64 31.75 7.11 -20.68
C SER A 64 30.62 6.77 -19.67
N ASN A 65 29.46 6.25 -20.05
CA ASN A 65 28.61 6.30 -21.25
C ASN A 65 27.26 5.69 -20.80
N GLY A 66 26.12 6.31 -21.15
CA GLY A 66 24.80 5.65 -21.12
C GLY A 66 23.80 6.07 -20.03
N GLY A 67 23.11 7.20 -20.22
CA GLY A 67 21.68 7.28 -19.85
C GLY A 67 20.82 6.53 -20.88
N PRO A 68 19.47 6.55 -20.83
CA PRO A 68 18.59 7.31 -19.95
C PRO A 68 17.54 6.41 -19.24
N LYS A 69 16.90 6.92 -18.19
CA LYS A 69 15.43 6.97 -18.01
C LYS A 69 15.10 7.25 -16.55
N ALA A 70 14.23 8.24 -16.37
CA ALA A 70 13.55 8.55 -15.13
C ALA A 70 13.11 7.24 -14.43
N PRO A 71 13.23 7.11 -13.10
CA PRO A 71 12.45 6.11 -12.40
C PRO A 71 11.01 6.58 -12.49
N PHE A 72 10.33 6.05 -13.50
CA PHE A 72 8.90 5.87 -13.54
C PHE A 72 8.36 5.79 -12.13
N HIS A 73 7.46 6.71 -11.83
CA HIS A 73 6.41 6.55 -10.85
C HIS A 73 5.64 5.28 -11.22
N HIS A 74 6.17 4.11 -10.89
CA HIS A 74 5.38 2.89 -10.83
C HIS A 74 4.54 3.09 -9.58
N GLY A 75 3.33 3.56 -9.85
CA GLY A 75 2.29 3.79 -8.89
C GLY A 75 2.29 2.67 -7.87
N ASN A 76 2.43 3.09 -6.63
CA ASN A 76 1.97 2.33 -5.49
C ASN A 76 0.44 2.20 -5.63
N VAL A 77 0.00 1.32 -6.53
CA VAL A 77 -1.36 0.79 -6.50
C VAL A 77 -1.37 -0.23 -5.37
N ASN A 78 -2.16 0.02 -4.35
CA ASN A 78 -2.33 -0.78 -3.12
C ASN A 78 -1.48 -0.41 -1.88
N ALA A 79 -1.08 0.85 -1.74
CA ALA A 79 -1.26 1.49 -0.43
C ALA A 79 -2.69 2.05 -0.38
N GLN A 80 -3.67 1.15 -0.54
CA GLN A 80 -5.05 1.47 -0.24
C GLN A 80 -5.07 1.75 1.25
N GLU A 81 -5.45 2.97 1.65
CA GLU A 81 -5.76 3.32 3.03
C GLU A 81 -6.38 2.09 3.70
N GLN A 82 -5.63 1.43 4.58
CA GLN A 82 -6.20 0.38 5.40
C GLN A 82 -7.21 1.10 6.28
N ALA A 83 -8.47 1.09 5.82
CA ALA A 83 -9.57 1.60 6.59
C ALA A 83 -9.54 0.91 7.95
N ALA A 84 -9.96 1.63 8.99
CA ALA A 84 -10.03 1.07 10.32
C ALA A 84 -10.83 -0.25 10.29
N PRO A 85 -10.49 -1.22 11.15
CA PRO A 85 -11.23 -2.48 11.24
C PRO A 85 -12.75 -2.25 11.27
N ASN A 86 -13.45 -3.06 10.47
CA ASN A 86 -14.89 -2.98 10.28
C ASN A 86 -15.43 -4.39 10.06
N ASN A 87 -16.65 -4.67 10.53
CA ASN A 87 -17.33 -5.93 10.27
C ASN A 87 -17.82 -6.04 8.81
N ILE A 88 -17.82 -4.94 8.06
CA ILE A 88 -18.13 -4.93 6.63
C ILE A 88 -16.85 -4.86 5.79
N LEU A 89 -16.73 -5.79 4.83
CA LEU A 89 -15.68 -5.84 3.83
C LEU A 89 -16.16 -5.26 2.51
N PHE A 90 -15.30 -4.48 1.87
CA PHE A 90 -15.44 -4.01 0.51
C PHE A 90 -14.56 -4.85 -0.41
N VAL A 91 -15.20 -5.52 -1.37
CA VAL A 91 -14.59 -6.43 -2.33
C VAL A 91 -14.61 -5.81 -3.72
N GLN A 92 -13.48 -5.85 -4.40
CA GLN A 92 -13.27 -5.28 -5.73
C GLN A 92 -12.56 -6.25 -6.66
N ASN A 93 -12.51 -5.87 -7.94
CA ASN A 93 -11.86 -6.63 -9.01
C ASN A 93 -12.52 -7.98 -9.26
N LEU A 94 -13.85 -8.03 -9.17
CA LEU A 94 -14.62 -9.23 -9.47
C LEU A 94 -14.97 -9.28 -10.97
N PRO A 95 -14.96 -10.47 -11.61
CA PRO A 95 -15.53 -10.65 -12.95
C PRO A 95 -16.99 -10.23 -13.02
N HIS A 96 -17.46 -9.75 -14.18
CA HIS A 96 -18.87 -9.38 -14.38
C HIS A 96 -19.84 -10.56 -14.25
N GLU A 97 -19.37 -11.77 -14.50
CA GLU A 97 -20.15 -13.01 -14.35
C GLU A 97 -20.26 -13.47 -12.89
N THR A 98 -19.55 -12.80 -11.96
CA THR A 98 -19.62 -13.14 -10.54
C THR A 98 -21.01 -12.83 -10.01
N THR A 99 -21.65 -13.84 -9.42
CA THR A 99 -22.98 -13.69 -8.79
C THR A 99 -22.86 -13.62 -7.27
N SER A 100 -23.91 -13.12 -6.62
CA SER A 100 -24.00 -13.08 -5.16
C SER A 100 -23.85 -14.47 -4.54
N MET A 101 -24.44 -15.49 -5.16
CA MET A 101 -24.36 -16.88 -4.72
C MET A 101 -22.92 -17.41 -4.70
N MET A 102 -22.12 -17.10 -5.73
CA MET A 102 -20.71 -17.51 -5.78
C MET A 102 -19.89 -16.87 -4.64
N LEU A 103 -20.16 -15.60 -4.35
CA LEU A 103 -19.51 -14.91 -3.23
C LEU A 103 -20.00 -15.46 -1.89
N GLN A 104 -21.29 -15.72 -1.75
CA GLN A 104 -21.86 -16.31 -0.55
C GLN A 104 -21.18 -17.64 -0.21
N LEU A 105 -21.07 -18.57 -1.17
CA LEU A 105 -20.39 -19.85 -0.96
C LEU A 105 -18.93 -19.69 -0.54
N LEU A 106 -18.24 -18.67 -1.05
CA LEU A 106 -16.84 -18.40 -0.72
C LEU A 106 -16.66 -17.81 0.68
N PHE A 107 -17.53 -16.88 1.07
CA PHE A 107 -17.42 -16.15 2.34
C PHE A 107 -18.10 -16.87 3.52
N GLU A 108 -19.10 -17.72 3.28
CA GLU A 108 -19.76 -18.52 4.34
C GLU A 108 -18.84 -19.58 4.96
N GLN A 109 -17.72 -19.89 4.32
CA GLN A 109 -16.69 -20.79 4.87
C GLN A 109 -16.03 -20.22 6.13
N TYR A 110 -16.14 -18.90 6.36
CA TYR A 110 -15.62 -18.22 7.53
C TYR A 110 -16.77 -17.93 8.51
N PRO A 111 -16.55 -18.17 9.82
CA PRO A 111 -17.60 -18.00 10.82
C PRO A 111 -18.11 -16.56 10.89
N GLY A 112 -19.40 -16.41 11.21
CA GLY A 112 -20.07 -15.13 11.40
C GLY A 112 -20.42 -14.38 10.12
N PHE A 113 -20.44 -15.05 8.97
CA PHE A 113 -20.98 -14.50 7.73
C PHE A 113 -22.46 -14.10 7.90
N ARG A 114 -22.84 -12.90 7.42
CA ARG A 114 -24.22 -12.39 7.47
C ARG A 114 -24.84 -12.24 6.08
N GLU A 115 -24.32 -11.31 5.28
CA GLU A 115 -24.88 -11.03 3.96
C GLU A 115 -23.81 -10.64 2.94
N VAL A 116 -24.10 -10.90 1.66
CA VAL A 116 -23.40 -10.29 0.52
C VAL A 116 -24.34 -9.33 -0.20
N ARG A 117 -23.88 -8.10 -0.41
CA ARG A 117 -24.56 -7.09 -1.23
C ARG A 117 -23.70 -6.69 -2.42
N MET A 118 -24.13 -7.05 -3.61
CA MET A 118 -23.50 -6.58 -4.85
C MET A 118 -24.05 -5.21 -5.23
N LEU A 119 -23.23 -4.36 -5.88
CA LEU A 119 -23.70 -3.09 -6.43
C LEU A 119 -24.09 -3.27 -7.90
N GLU A 120 -25.40 -3.21 -8.19
CA GLU A 120 -25.91 -3.31 -9.56
C GLU A 120 -25.43 -2.16 -10.46
N ALA A 121 -25.28 -0.96 -9.89
CA ALA A 121 -24.79 0.22 -10.60
C ALA A 121 -23.32 0.08 -11.05
N LYS A 122 -22.55 -0.81 -10.42
CA LYS A 122 -21.13 -1.04 -10.74
C LYS A 122 -20.80 -2.52 -10.59
N PRO A 123 -20.89 -3.29 -11.68
CA PRO A 123 -20.41 -4.67 -11.70
C PRO A 123 -18.94 -4.74 -11.27
N GLY A 124 -18.58 -5.84 -10.60
CA GLY A 124 -17.21 -6.06 -10.16
C GLY A 124 -16.88 -5.60 -8.74
N ILE A 125 -17.87 -5.07 -8.01
CA ILE A 125 -17.74 -4.71 -6.59
C ILE A 125 -18.86 -5.31 -5.74
N ALA A 126 -18.53 -5.65 -4.49
CA ALA A 126 -19.48 -6.20 -3.52
C ALA A 126 -19.12 -5.75 -2.10
N PHE A 127 -20.11 -5.79 -1.23
CA PHE A 127 -19.96 -5.66 0.21
C PHE A 127 -20.30 -6.99 0.87
N VAL A 128 -19.50 -7.39 1.85
CA VAL A 128 -19.73 -8.59 2.64
C VAL A 128 -19.78 -8.20 4.10
N GLU A 129 -20.88 -8.52 4.77
CA GLU A 129 -21.05 -8.25 6.19
C GLU A 129 -20.77 -9.51 7.02
N TYR A 130 -20.00 -9.31 8.08
CA TYR A 130 -19.81 -10.27 9.16
C TYR A 130 -20.44 -9.75 10.45
N GLU A 131 -20.60 -10.65 11.41
CA GLU A 131 -21.05 -10.33 12.75
C GLU A 131 -20.02 -9.46 13.49
N ASP A 132 -18.74 -9.83 13.45
CA ASP A 132 -17.67 -9.11 14.15
C ASP A 132 -16.50 -8.71 13.24
N GLU A 133 -15.76 -7.66 13.65
CA GLU A 133 -14.55 -7.18 12.96
C GLU A 133 -13.40 -8.20 12.96
N GLN A 134 -13.33 -9.07 13.97
CA GLN A 134 -12.29 -10.11 14.04
C GLN A 134 -12.52 -11.20 12.98
N GLN A 135 -13.78 -11.55 12.73
CA GLN A 135 -14.18 -12.52 11.72
C GLN A 135 -13.98 -11.96 10.31
N SER A 136 -14.41 -10.72 10.07
CA SER A 136 -14.18 -10.03 8.78
C SER A 136 -12.68 -9.90 8.48
N CYS A 137 -11.85 -9.59 9.48
CA CYS A 137 -10.39 -9.53 9.34
C CYS A 137 -9.80 -10.89 8.95
N THR A 138 -10.31 -11.98 9.53
CA THR A 138 -9.88 -13.34 9.20
C THR A 138 -10.25 -13.70 7.76
N ALA A 139 -11.50 -13.45 7.35
CA ALA A 139 -11.95 -13.69 5.98
C ALA A 139 -11.14 -12.86 4.96
N MET A 140 -10.92 -11.57 5.25
CA MET A 140 -10.10 -10.69 4.42
C MET A 140 -8.69 -11.24 4.22
N GLN A 141 -8.00 -11.65 5.29
CA GLN A 141 -6.62 -12.15 5.20
C GLN A 141 -6.51 -13.42 4.36
N ASN A 142 -7.48 -14.32 4.47
CA ASN A 142 -7.45 -15.61 3.76
C ASN A 142 -7.91 -15.50 2.30
N LEU A 143 -8.83 -14.60 1.99
CA LEU A 143 -9.38 -14.41 0.65
C LEU A 143 -8.70 -13.29 -0.14
N GLN A 144 -7.75 -12.57 0.45
CA GLN A 144 -7.05 -11.50 -0.25
C GLN A 144 -6.30 -12.02 -1.47
N GLY A 145 -6.60 -11.47 -2.65
CA GLY A 145 -6.00 -11.90 -3.90
C GLY A 145 -6.53 -13.24 -4.43
N PHE A 146 -7.54 -13.83 -3.79
CA PHE A 146 -8.18 -15.04 -4.29
C PHE A 146 -8.74 -14.81 -5.69
N LYS A 147 -8.49 -15.76 -6.58
CA LYS A 147 -8.82 -15.64 -8.00
C LYS A 147 -10.11 -16.40 -8.29
N ILE A 148 -11.23 -15.69 -8.36
CA ILE A 148 -12.49 -16.27 -8.84
C ILE A 148 -12.35 -16.73 -10.29
N ALA A 149 -11.63 -15.94 -11.10
CA ALA A 149 -11.18 -16.31 -12.43
C ALA A 149 -9.66 -16.04 -12.54
N PRO A 150 -8.92 -16.75 -13.43
CA PRO A 150 -7.45 -16.69 -13.49
C PRO A 150 -6.84 -15.27 -13.59
N GLN A 151 -7.58 -14.34 -14.21
CA GLN A 151 -7.17 -12.97 -14.48
C GLN A 151 -7.68 -11.94 -13.44
N TYR A 152 -8.52 -12.37 -12.49
CA TYR A 152 -9.22 -11.48 -11.56
C TYR A 152 -8.93 -11.86 -10.10
N PRO A 153 -7.74 -11.49 -9.57
CA PRO A 153 -7.47 -11.59 -8.14
C PRO A 153 -8.31 -10.55 -7.39
N MET A 154 -9.22 -11.00 -6.53
CA MET A 154 -10.09 -10.09 -5.78
C MET A 154 -9.28 -9.24 -4.80
N ALA A 155 -9.66 -7.98 -4.67
CA ALA A 155 -9.07 -7.06 -3.71
C ALA A 155 -10.10 -6.77 -2.60
N ILE A 156 -9.74 -7.08 -1.37
CA ILE A 156 -10.59 -6.92 -0.19
C ILE A 156 -9.98 -5.83 0.70
N THR A 157 -10.82 -4.92 1.17
CA THR A 157 -10.48 -3.88 2.15
C THR A 157 -11.62 -3.71 3.14
N PHE A 158 -11.39 -3.18 4.33
CA PHE A 158 -12.49 -2.78 5.21
C PHE A 158 -13.34 -1.69 4.55
N ALA A 159 -14.66 -1.78 4.69
CA ALA A 159 -15.55 -0.73 4.23
C ALA A 159 -15.33 0.54 5.07
N LYS A 160 -15.41 1.69 4.41
CA LYS A 160 -15.39 2.98 5.09
C LYS A 160 -16.71 3.14 5.88
N LYS A 161 -16.60 3.63 7.12
CA LYS A 161 -17.77 4.03 7.92
C LYS A 161 -18.36 5.33 7.39
#